data_AF-A0A2G9ZWL1-F1
#
_entry.id   AF-A0A2G9ZWL1-F1
#
_cell.length_a   1.000
_cell.length_b   1.000
_cell.length_c   1.000
_cell.angle_alpha   90.00
_cell.angle_beta   90.00
_cell.angle_gamma   90.00
#
_symmetry.space_group_name_H-M   'P 1'
#
loop_
_entity.id
_entity.type
_entity.pdbx_description
1 polymer ?
#
loop_
_entity_poly.entity_id
_entity_poly.type
_entity_poly.pdbx_seq_one_letter_code
_entity_poly.pdbx_strand_id
1 'polypeptide(L)' 'MLESEATGRYYIGHTQDITQRLQRHNTNRVPSTRHKGPWVLVYQEEFYSRKDAAYRERYLKQLKDRAFIDALVRTSR' A
#
# COMPACT_ATOMS: atom_id res chain seq x y z
N MET A 1 0.92 -0.75 2.87
CA MET A 1 -0.27 -0.70 2.00
C MET A 1 -0.97 0.62 2.23
N LEU A 2 -1.34 1.31 1.17
CA LEU A 2 -2.12 2.54 1.27
C LEU A 2 -3.53 2.29 0.76
N GLU A 3 -4.52 2.89 1.39
CA GLU A 3 -5.90 2.92 0.90
C GLU A 3 -6.24 4.33 0.42
N SER A 4 -6.90 4.41 -0.73
CA SER A 4 -7.51 5.64 -1.20
C SER A 4 -8.88 5.81 -0.55
N GLU A 5 -9.07 6.80 0.32
CA GLU A 5 -10.39 7.05 0.94
C GLU A 5 -11.42 7.49 -0.12
N ALA A 6 -10.98 8.13 -1.20
CA ALA A 6 -11.84 8.57 -2.27
C ALA A 6 -12.37 7.42 -3.16
N THR A 7 -11.62 6.31 -3.29
CA THR A 7 -11.96 5.24 -4.24
C THR A 7 -12.04 3.84 -3.61
N GLY A 8 -11.69 3.68 -2.34
CA GLY A 8 -11.57 2.40 -1.65
C GLY A 8 -10.55 1.45 -2.29
N ARG A 9 -9.61 1.99 -3.07
CA ARG A 9 -8.58 1.19 -3.77
C ARG A 9 -7.34 1.05 -2.91
N TYR A 10 -6.79 -0.15 -2.90
CA TYR A 10 -5.52 -0.43 -2.26
C TYR A 10 -4.34 -0.26 -3.21
N TYR A 11 -3.28 0.34 -2.67
CA TYR A 11 -1.95 0.37 -3.25
C TYR A 11 -1.02 -0.54 -2.43
N ILE A 12 -0.42 -1.52 -3.10
CA ILE A 12 0.51 -2.48 -2.52
C ILE A 12 1.90 -2.20 -3.08
N GLY A 13 2.84 -1.87 -2.21
CA GLY A 13 4.23 -1.60 -2.55
C GLY A 13 5.12 -1.57 -1.32
N HIS A 14 6.41 -1.84 -1.50
CA HIS A 14 7.44 -1.66 -0.47
C HIS A 14 8.14 -0.31 -0.59
N THR A 15 8.62 0.21 0.54
CA THR A 15 9.36 1.46 0.65
C THR A 15 10.31 1.41 1.83
N GLN A 16 11.39 2.21 1.78
CA GLN A 16 12.23 2.47 2.94
C GLN A 16 11.69 3.63 3.78
N ASP A 17 10.96 4.56 3.15
CA ASP A 17 10.36 5.72 3.81
C ASP A 17 8.87 5.77 3.46
N ILE A 18 8.03 5.52 4.46
CA ILE A 18 6.57 5.51 4.31
C ILE A 18 5.98 6.91 4.24
N THR A 19 6.55 7.85 4.99
CA THR A 19 6.14 9.26 5.04
C THR A 19 6.33 9.91 3.69
N GLN A 20 7.52 9.76 3.10
CA GLN A 20 7.80 10.30 1.77
C GLN A 20 6.91 9.65 0.70
N ARG A 21 6.59 8.36 0.84
CA ARG A 21 5.66 7.70 -0.09
C ARG A 21 4.26 8.27 0.00
N LEU A 22 3.73 8.41 1.21
CA LEU A 22 2.42 8.98 1.46
C LEU A 22 2.31 10.40 0.89
N GLN A 23 3.33 11.23 1.14
CA GLN A 23 3.41 12.57 0.57
C GLN A 23 3.43 12.56 -0.96
N ARG A 24 4.22 11.68 -1.60
CA ARG A 24 4.24 11.56 -3.08
C ARG A 24 2.88 11.18 -3.66
N HIS A 25 2.16 10.28 -3.00
CA HIS A 25 0.82 9.86 -3.42
C HIS A 25 -0.24 10.95 -3.22
N ASN A 26 -0.16 11.71 -2.11
CA ASN A 26 -1.09 12.80 -1.79
C ASN A 26 -0.78 14.11 -2.52
N THR A 27 0.44 14.31 -3.01
CA THR A 27 0.82 15.50 -3.80
C THR A 27 0.47 15.40 -5.28
N ASN A 28 -0.33 14.41 -5.71
CA ASN A 28 -0.75 14.20 -7.10
C ASN A 28 0.42 14.05 -8.11
N ARG A 29 1.64 13.79 -7.64
CA ARG A 29 2.85 13.70 -8.47
C ARG A 29 2.98 12.37 -9.24
N VAL A 30 2.11 11.40 -8.95
CA VAL A 30 2.11 10.09 -9.59
C VAL A 30 0.90 9.98 -10.52
N PRO A 31 1.09 9.85 -11.86
CA PRO A 31 -0.02 9.84 -12.83
C PRO A 31 -1.11 8.79 -12.54
N SER A 32 -0.72 7.61 -12.04
CA SER A 32 -1.65 6.52 -11.75
C SER A 32 -2.49 6.71 -10.47
N THR A 33 -2.07 7.61 -9.56
CA THR A 33 -2.73 7.89 -8.28
C THR A 33 -3.22 9.33 -8.13
N ARG A 34 -2.97 10.17 -9.15
CA ARG A 34 -3.51 11.52 -9.30
C ARG A 34 -5.04 11.48 -9.26
N HIS A 35 -5.65 12.37 -8.47
CA HIS A 35 -7.11 12.46 -8.22
C HIS A 35 -7.75 11.28 -7.48
N LYS A 36 -6.94 10.39 -6.89
CA LYS A 36 -7.42 9.28 -6.05
C LYS A 36 -7.01 9.48 -4.59
N GLY A 37 -6.51 10.66 -4.23
CA GLY A 37 -6.28 11.03 -2.84
C GLY A 37 -7.58 11.45 -2.15
N PRO A 38 -7.61 11.48 -0.80
CA PRO A 38 -6.48 11.22 0.09
C PRO A 38 -6.14 9.73 0.20
N TRP A 39 -4.84 9.44 0.22
CA TRP A 39 -4.29 8.12 0.53
C TRP A 39 -3.92 8.08 2.00
N VAL A 40 -4.30 7.00 2.68
CA VAL A 40 -4.02 6.75 4.10
C VAL A 40 -3.24 5.44 4.26
N LEU A 41 -2.36 5.39 5.26
CA LEU A 41 -1.64 4.18 5.62
C LEU A 41 -2.58 3.27 6.41
N VAL A 42 -2.85 2.08 5.88
CA VAL A 42 -3.76 1.11 6.53
C VAL A 42 -3.07 -0.16 7.01
N TYR A 43 -1.86 -0.42 6.51
CA TYR A 43 -1.10 -1.62 6.84
C TYR A 43 0.39 -1.40 6.57
N GLN A 44 1.26 -1.86 7.47
CA GLN A 44 2.70 -1.88 7.25
C GLN A 44 3.32 -3.16 7.81
N GLU A 45 4.33 -3.67 7.12
CA GLU A 45 5.19 -4.76 7.58
C GLU A 45 6.64 -4.31 7.39
N GLU A 46 7.47 -4.57 8.38
CA GLU A 46 8.91 -4.29 8.32
C GLU A 46 9.68 -5.55 7.93
N PHE A 47 10.70 -5.37 7.08
CA PHE A 47 11.55 -6.44 6.61
C PHE A 47 13.01 -6.01 6.69
N TYR A 48 13.87 -6.90 7.17
CA TYR A 48 15.31 -6.68 7.23
C TYR A 48 15.98 -6.68 5.85
N SER A 49 15.39 -7.37 4.88
CA SER A 49 15.91 -7.49 3.52
C SER A 49 14.93 -6.95 2.49
N ARG A 50 15.47 -6.21 1.51
CA ARG A 50 14.72 -5.78 0.32
C ARG A 50 14.15 -6.98 -0.45
N LYS A 51 14.85 -8.11 -0.44
CA LYS A 51 14.41 -9.34 -1.12
C LYS A 51 13.12 -9.87 -0.50
N ASP A 52 13.05 -9.89 0.83
CA ASP A 52 11.88 -10.40 1.57
C ASP A 52 10.69 -9.45 1.39
N ALA A 53 10.93 -8.14 1.47
CA ALA A 53 9.91 -7.12 1.18
C ALA A 53 9.34 -7.27 -0.25
N ALA A 54 10.20 -7.49 -1.24
CA ALA A 54 9.79 -7.68 -2.63
C ALA A 54 9.03 -9.00 -2.84
N TYR A 55 9.47 -10.08 -2.18
CA TYR A 55 8.76 -11.37 -2.20
C TYR A 55 7.37 -11.24 -1.60
N ARG A 56 7.25 -10.59 -0.44
CA ARG A 56 5.97 -10.31 0.21
C ARG A 56 5.06 -9.48 -0.67
N GLU A 57 5.57 -8.39 -1.25
CA GLU A 57 4.80 -7.55 -2.18
C GLU A 57 4.26 -8.36 -3.35
N ARG A 58 5.11 -9.19 -3.97
CA ARG A 58 4.71 -10.05 -5.09
C ARG A 58 3.66 -11.06 -4.67
N TYR A 59 3.82 -11.70 -3.52
CA TYR A 59 2.85 -12.64 -2.96
C TYR A 59 1.48 -11.97 -2.76
N LEU A 60 1.43 -10.80 -2.13
CA LEU A 60 0.20 -10.04 -1.93
C LEU A 60 -0.45 -9.62 -3.26
N LYS A 61 0.34 -9.22 -4.25
CA LYS A 61 -0.15 -8.90 -5.60
C LYS A 61 -0.66 -10.13 -6.37
N GLN A 62 -0.10 -11.31 -6.10
CA GLN A 62 -0.48 -12.57 -6.75
C GLN A 62 -1.78 -13.15 -6.22
N LEU A 63 -2.06 -13.00 -4.92
CA LEU A 63 -3.30 -13.48 -4.32
C LEU A 63 -4.53 -12.98 -5.09
N LYS A 64 -4.50 -11.72 -5.57
CA LYS A 64 -5.63 -11.05 -6.26
C LYS A 64 -6.98 -11.19 -5.52
N ASP A 65 -6.92 -11.51 -4.23
CA ASP A 65 -8.05 -11.73 -3.36
C ASP A 65 -8.24 -10.49 -2.50
N ARG A 66 -9.31 -9.77 -2.79
CA ARG A 66 -9.66 -8.55 -2.07
C ARG A 66 -10.10 -8.86 -0.64
N ALA A 67 -10.81 -9.97 -0.41
CA ALA A 67 -11.28 -10.34 0.93
C ALA A 67 -10.11 -10.68 1.85
N PHE A 68 -9.08 -11.37 1.32
CA PHE A 68 -7.85 -11.61 2.07
C PHE A 68 -7.12 -10.31 2.41
N ILE A 69 -7.00 -9.39 1.45
CA ILE A 69 -6.36 -8.08 1.68
C ILE A 69 -7.14 -7.29 2.74
N ASP A 70 -8.47 -7.28 2.67
CA ASP A 70 -9.32 -6.61 3.66
C ASP A 70 -9.15 -7.22 5.06
N ALA A 71 -9.09 -8.55 5.17
CA ALA A 71 -8.83 -9.24 6.42
C ALA A 71 -7.46 -8.90 6.99
N LEU A 72 -6.43 -8.86 6.14
CA LEU A 72 -5.07 -8.49 6.51
C LEU A 72 -5.01 -7.05 7.05
N VAL A 73 -5.64 -6.10 6.36
CA VAL A 73 -5.74 -4.70 6.79
C VAL A 73 -6.49 -4.59 8.13
N ARG A 74 -7.59 -5.34 8.31
CA ARG A 74 -8.35 -5.36 9.57
C ARG A 74 -7.57 -5.94 10.74
N THR A 75 -6.67 -6.89 10.49
CA THR A 75 -5.89 -7.55 11.54
C THR A 75 -4.78 -6.65 12.11
N SER A 76 -4.30 -5.69 11.33
CA SER A 76 -3.29 -4.72 11.78
C SER A 76 -3.85 -3.42 12.35
N ARG A 77 -5.17 -3.29 12.44
CA ARG A 77 -5.84 -2.20 13.17
C ARG A 77 -6.10 -2.62 14.61
#